data_AF-A0A916VX74-F1
#
_entry.id   AF-A0A916VX74-F1
#
_cell.length_a   1.000
_cell.length_b   1.000
_cell.length_c   1.000
_cell.angle_alpha   90.00
_cell.angle_beta   90.00
_cell.angle_gamma   90.00
#
_symmetry.space_group_name_H-M   'P 1'
#
loop_
_entity.id
_entity.type
_entity.pdbx_description
1 polymer ?
#
loop_
_entity_poly.entity_id
_entity_poly.type
_entity_poly.pdbx_seq_one_letter_code
_entity_poly.pdbx_strand_id
1 'polypeptide(L)'
;MTVSNNEILEFNYLDSLFVYNYLQDNGWKEEDKLGDKAYILAITKNQKKYSVLLPLKKELADFASRMYDVFRVLEVVEERPKSEIIAGLKNPQQVAIQKNCEILSLRFKFIFEKYKRELSAKQMGKILISLQDFLMQLVNMN
;
A
#
# COMPACT_ATOMS: atom_id res chain seq x y z
N MET A 1 24.86 9.45 -3.50
CA MET A 1 24.30 9.23 -2.15
C MET A 1 24.33 7.74 -1.89
N THR A 2 25.07 7.29 -0.88
CA THR A 2 25.10 5.89 -0.44
C THR A 2 23.86 5.63 0.40
N VAL A 3 22.90 4.89 -0.16
CA VAL A 3 21.73 4.38 0.56
C VAL A 3 22.22 3.43 1.66
N SER A 4 21.71 3.58 2.88
CA SER A 4 22.13 2.68 3.96
C SER A 4 21.61 1.27 3.71
N ASN A 5 22.41 0.24 3.99
CA ASN A 5 21.98 -1.16 3.81
C ASN A 5 20.68 -1.47 4.58
N ASN A 6 20.44 -0.81 5.71
CA ASN A 6 19.21 -0.98 6.50
C ASN A 6 17.96 -0.46 5.78
N GLU A 7 18.09 0.62 4.99
CA GLU A 7 16.98 1.18 4.21
C GLU A 7 16.55 0.23 3.09
N ILE A 8 17.48 -0.49 2.46
CA ILE A 8 17.14 -1.45 1.40
C ILE A 8 16.45 -2.70 2.00
N LEU A 9 16.85 -3.14 3.19
CA LEU A 9 16.29 -4.35 3.80
C LEU A 9 14.80 -4.23 4.14
N GLU A 10 14.26 -3.02 4.32
CA GLU A 10 12.83 -2.82 4.60
C GLU A 10 11.93 -3.27 3.44
N PHE A 11 12.47 -3.28 2.22
CA PHE A 11 11.72 -3.67 1.03
C PHE A 11 11.48 -5.18 0.93
N ASN A 12 12.20 -6.01 1.70
CA ASN A 12 11.93 -7.46 1.79
C ASN A 12 10.53 -7.76 2.36
N TYR A 13 9.97 -6.85 3.13
CA TYR A 13 8.67 -7.04 3.76
C TYR A 13 7.50 -6.74 2.81
N LEU A 14 7.72 -5.97 1.75
CA LEU A 14 6.68 -5.65 0.78
C LEU A 14 6.27 -6.85 -0.04
N ASP A 15 4.98 -6.93 -0.36
CA ASP A 15 4.41 -7.97 -1.19
C ASP A 15 4.30 -7.49 -2.65
N SER A 16 4.94 -8.22 -3.57
CA SER A 16 4.96 -7.88 -4.99
C SER A 16 3.56 -7.81 -5.62
N LEU A 17 2.61 -8.61 -5.17
CA LEU A 17 1.24 -8.58 -5.68
C LEU A 17 0.52 -7.30 -5.24
N PHE A 18 0.72 -6.86 -3.99
CA PHE A 18 0.17 -5.59 -3.52
C PHE A 18 0.76 -4.40 -4.29
N VAL A 19 2.07 -4.40 -4.52
CA VAL A 19 2.73 -3.36 -5.32
C VAL A 19 2.24 -3.40 -6.77
N TYR A 20 2.06 -4.59 -7.37
CA TYR A 20 1.51 -4.73 -8.71
C TYR A 20 0.11 -4.13 -8.82
N ASN A 21 -0.79 -4.47 -7.90
CA ASN A 21 -2.16 -3.94 -7.90
C ASN A 21 -2.18 -2.42 -7.75
N TYR A 22 -1.37 -1.88 -6.84
CA TYR A 22 -1.23 -0.43 -6.70
C TYR A 22 -0.75 0.25 -8.00
N LEU A 23 0.24 -0.33 -8.69
CA LEU A 23 0.71 0.20 -9.96
C LEU A 23 -0.42 0.23 -11.00
N GLN A 24 -1.18 -0.86 -11.12
CA GLN A 24 -2.33 -0.94 -12.04
C GLN A 24 -3.41 0.10 -11.70
N ASP A 25 -3.77 0.21 -10.42
CA ASP A 25 -4.77 1.18 -9.94
C ASP A 25 -4.35 2.64 -10.18
N ASN A 26 -3.03 2.89 -10.24
CA ASN A 26 -2.45 4.21 -10.53
C ASN A 26 -2.03 4.39 -12.01
N GLY A 27 -2.58 3.57 -12.91
CA GLY A 27 -2.48 3.78 -14.36
C GLY A 27 -1.18 3.31 -15.00
N TRP A 28 -0.33 2.58 -14.27
CA TRP A 28 0.76 1.83 -14.88
C TRP A 28 0.20 0.65 -15.66
N LYS A 29 0.79 0.37 -16.83
CA LYS A 29 0.39 -0.73 -17.71
C LYS A 29 1.49 -1.77 -17.74
N GLU A 30 1.12 -3.05 -17.66
CA GLU A 30 2.06 -4.13 -17.94
C GLU A 30 2.42 -4.10 -19.43
N GLU A 31 3.71 -4.04 -19.73
CA GLU A 31 4.22 -4.10 -21.11
C GLU A 31 4.82 -5.47 -21.42
N ASP A 32 5.41 -6.14 -20.42
CA ASP A 32 6.05 -7.43 -20.58
C ASP A 32 6.25 -8.14 -19.22
N LYS A 33 6.66 -9.41 -19.28
CA LYS A 33 6.97 -10.24 -18.13
C LYS A 33 8.23 -11.06 -18.37
N LEU A 34 9.22 -10.91 -17.49
CA LEU A 34 10.45 -11.68 -17.53
C LEU A 34 10.27 -13.04 -16.84
N GLY A 35 9.59 -13.95 -17.53
CA GLY A 35 9.28 -15.30 -17.03
C GLY A 35 8.51 -15.24 -15.71
N ASP A 36 9.06 -15.85 -14.66
CA ASP A 36 8.50 -15.83 -13.30
C ASP A 36 9.27 -14.92 -12.34
N LYS A 37 10.17 -14.07 -12.86
CA LYS A 37 11.08 -13.25 -12.05
C LYS A 37 10.59 -11.82 -11.85
N ALA A 38 10.02 -11.19 -12.87
CA ALA A 38 9.60 -9.80 -12.80
C ALA A 38 8.52 -9.43 -13.82
N TYR A 39 7.71 -8.42 -13.49
CA TYR A 39 6.89 -7.68 -14.45
C TYR A 39 7.61 -6.42 -14.91
N ILE A 40 7.44 -6.05 -16.18
CA ILE A 40 7.82 -4.75 -16.72
C ILE A 40 6.54 -3.92 -16.83
N LEU A 41 6.45 -2.86 -16.05
CA LEU A 41 5.32 -1.92 -16.12
C LEU A 41 5.81 -0.55 -16.59
N ALA A 42 4.95 0.18 -17.30
CA ALA A 42 5.25 1.51 -17.77
C ALA A 42 4.07 2.47 -17.62
N ILE A 43 4.39 3.75 -17.51
CA ILE A 43 3.45 4.86 -17.52
C ILE A 43 4.03 6.02 -18.34
N THR A 44 3.16 6.80 -18.98
CA THR A 44 3.57 8.04 -19.64
C THR A 44 3.00 9.21 -18.87
N LYS A 45 3.86 10.09 -18.34
CA LYS A 45 3.48 11.30 -17.61
C LYS A 45 4.32 12.47 -18.14
N ASN A 46 3.69 13.61 -18.40
CA ASN A 46 4.35 14.81 -18.94
C ASN A 46 5.22 14.54 -20.18
N GLN A 47 4.67 13.79 -21.16
CA GLN A 47 5.37 13.38 -22.40
C GLN A 47 6.62 12.51 -22.20
N LYS A 48 6.91 12.08 -20.98
CA LYS A 48 8.02 11.17 -20.66
C LYS A 48 7.48 9.80 -20.26
N LYS A 49 8.07 8.76 -20.84
CA LYS A 49 7.80 7.37 -20.47
C LYS A 49 8.69 6.97 -19.30
N TYR A 50 8.08 6.39 -18.28
CA TYR A 50 8.74 5.79 -17.14
C TYR A 50 8.46 4.29 -17.14
N SER A 51 9.44 3.51 -16.70
CA SER A 51 9.31 2.06 -16.59
C SER A 51 9.87 1.59 -15.25
N VAL A 52 9.25 0.55 -14.71
CA VAL A 52 9.68 -0.15 -13.51
C VAL A 52 9.78 -1.65 -13.80
N LEU A 53 10.74 -2.28 -13.15
CA LEU A 53 10.90 -3.73 -13.14
C LEU A 53 10.49 -4.24 -11.76
N LEU A 54 9.27 -4.74 -11.65
CA LEU A 54 8.72 -5.22 -10.39
C LEU A 54 9.14 -6.67 -10.14
N PRO A 55 9.99 -6.98 -9.15
CA PRO A 55 10.38 -8.35 -8.86
C PRO A 55 9.20 -9.16 -8.29
N LEU A 56 9.08 -10.42 -8.69
CA LEU A 56 7.96 -11.30 -8.32
C LEU A 56 8.24 -12.23 -7.14
N LYS A 57 9.51 -12.57 -6.94
CA LYS A 57 9.95 -13.63 -6.01
C LYS A 57 10.92 -13.08 -4.98
N LYS A 58 10.57 -13.24 -3.70
CA LYS A 58 11.39 -12.75 -2.57
C LYS A 58 12.70 -13.51 -2.42
N GLU A 59 12.78 -14.72 -2.98
CA GLU A 59 13.97 -15.56 -2.95
C GLU A 59 15.08 -15.06 -3.89
N LEU A 60 14.79 -14.07 -4.75
CA LEU A 60 15.79 -13.42 -5.59
C LEU A 60 16.75 -12.60 -4.72
N ALA A 61 18.06 -12.85 -4.84
CA ALA A 61 19.07 -12.18 -4.03
C ALA A 61 19.06 -10.64 -4.15
N ASP A 62 18.59 -10.12 -5.30
CA ASP A 62 18.48 -8.69 -5.59
C ASP A 62 17.05 -8.14 -5.39
N PHE A 63 16.11 -8.91 -4.81
CA PHE A 63 14.71 -8.53 -4.62
C PHE A 63 14.56 -7.15 -3.97
N ALA A 64 15.19 -6.95 -2.81
CA ALA A 64 15.11 -5.71 -2.05
C ALA A 64 15.60 -4.50 -2.86
N SER A 65 16.70 -4.67 -3.60
CA SER A 65 17.28 -3.61 -4.43
C SER A 65 16.38 -3.26 -5.62
N ARG A 66 15.78 -4.26 -6.28
CA ARG A 66 14.83 -4.03 -7.37
C ARG A 66 13.56 -3.35 -6.87
N MET A 67 13.07 -3.76 -5.71
CA MET A 67 11.90 -3.12 -5.10
C MET A 67 12.23 -1.68 -4.71
N TYR A 68 13.38 -1.41 -4.10
CA TYR A 68 13.85 -0.04 -3.85
C TYR A 68 13.84 0.81 -5.14
N ASP A 69 14.34 0.26 -6.24
CA ASP A 69 14.37 0.94 -7.53
C ASP A 69 12.96 1.25 -8.07
N VAL A 70 11.98 0.35 -7.89
CA VAL A 70 10.55 0.61 -8.21
C VAL A 70 10.08 1.86 -7.46
N PHE A 71 10.31 1.92 -6.15
CA PHE A 71 9.86 3.04 -5.32
C PHE A 71 10.59 4.35 -5.59
N ARG A 72 11.87 4.29 -6.01
CA ARG A 72 12.59 5.48 -6.47
C ARG A 72 11.97 6.06 -7.74
N VAL A 73 11.53 5.22 -8.67
CA VAL A 73 10.82 5.70 -9.86
C VAL A 73 9.45 6.26 -9.48
N LEU A 74 8.73 5.60 -8.57
CA LEU A 74 7.42 6.09 -8.09
C LEU A 74 7.53 7.46 -7.41
N GLU A 75 8.55 7.70 -6.59
CA GLU A 75 8.78 9.00 -5.95
C GLU A 75 8.90 10.14 -6.97
N VAL A 76 9.59 9.88 -8.10
CA VAL A 76 9.72 10.86 -9.18
C VAL A 76 8.42 11.02 -9.97
N VAL A 77 7.73 9.92 -10.28
CA VAL A 77 6.52 9.94 -11.10
C VAL A 77 5.33 10.51 -10.33
N GLU A 78 5.21 10.23 -9.04
CA GLU A 78 4.10 10.67 -8.19
C GLU A 78 4.37 12.02 -7.50
N GLU A 79 5.61 12.53 -7.57
CA GLU A 79 6.02 13.78 -6.92
C GLU A 79 5.73 13.77 -5.40
N ARG A 80 5.86 12.59 -4.79
CA ARG A 80 5.60 12.34 -3.37
C ARG A 80 6.70 11.48 -2.76
N PRO A 81 7.10 11.71 -1.49
CA PRO A 81 8.14 10.92 -0.84
C PRO A 81 7.83 9.42 -0.86
N LYS A 82 8.82 8.58 -1.17
CA LYS A 82 8.67 7.12 -1.19
C LYS A 82 8.14 6.54 0.13
N SER A 83 8.51 7.15 1.27
CA SER A 83 8.05 6.73 2.60
C SER A 83 6.53 6.81 2.74
N GLU A 84 5.91 7.84 2.17
CA GLU A 84 4.45 7.99 2.15
C GLU A 84 3.80 6.98 1.20
N ILE A 85 4.43 6.69 0.05
CA ILE A 85 3.94 5.67 -0.91
C ILE A 85 3.95 4.29 -0.24
N ILE A 86 5.07 3.94 0.41
CA ILE A 86 5.23 2.70 1.16
C ILE A 86 4.18 2.60 2.28
N ALA A 87 3.93 3.67 3.02
CA ALA A 87 2.94 3.67 4.10
C ALA A 87 1.52 3.31 3.60
N GLY A 88 1.16 3.71 2.37
CA GLY A 88 -0.11 3.33 1.74
C GLY A 88 -0.18 1.88 1.24
N LEU A 89 0.97 1.23 1.08
CA LEU A 89 1.11 -0.14 0.58
C LEU A 89 1.30 -1.18 1.68
N LYS A 90 1.53 -0.76 2.92
CA LYS A 90 1.69 -1.69 4.03
C LYS A 90 0.39 -2.46 4.26
N ASN A 91 0.46 -3.76 4.02
CA ASN A 91 -0.59 -4.70 4.32
C ASN A 91 -0.94 -4.60 5.83
N PRO A 92 -2.21 -4.37 6.21
CA PRO A 92 -2.62 -4.22 7.61
C PRO A 92 -2.17 -5.38 8.51
N GLN A 93 -2.10 -6.60 7.96
CA GLN A 93 -1.61 -7.79 8.63
C GLN A 93 -0.11 -7.72 8.91
N GLN A 94 0.68 -7.21 7.97
CA GLN A 94 2.11 -7.00 8.19
C GLN A 94 2.38 -5.88 9.20
N VAL A 95 1.58 -4.79 9.17
CA VAL A 95 1.64 -3.73 10.19
C VAL A 95 1.32 -4.28 11.57
N ALA A 96 0.27 -5.11 11.67
CA ALA A 96 -0.16 -5.73 12.91
C ALA A 96 0.93 -6.62 13.52
N ILE A 97 1.57 -7.47 12.71
CA ILE A 97 2.69 -8.32 13.14
C ILE A 97 3.87 -7.46 13.61
N GLN A 98 4.26 -6.43 12.86
CA GLN A 98 5.38 -5.54 13.22
C GLN A 98 5.12 -4.75 14.51
N LYS A 99 3.89 -4.29 14.70
CA LYS A 99 3.49 -3.49 15.86
C LYS A 99 3.04 -4.33 17.05
N ASN A 100 3.08 -5.66 16.93
CA ASN A 100 2.55 -6.58 17.92
C ASN A 100 1.13 -6.20 18.36
N CYS A 101 0.27 -5.85 17.39
CA CYS A 101 -1.12 -5.49 17.63
C CYS A 101 -2.05 -6.36 16.80
N GLU A 102 -3.29 -6.56 17.25
CA GLU A 102 -4.29 -7.33 16.51
C GLU A 102 -4.94 -6.49 15.40
N ILE A 103 -5.47 -7.15 14.37
CA ILE A 103 -6.27 -6.49 13.34
C ILE A 103 -7.74 -6.64 13.67
N LEU A 104 -8.43 -5.51 13.74
CA LEU A 104 -9.89 -5.48 13.77
C LEU A 104 -10.43 -5.07 12.40
N SER A 105 -11.06 -6.01 11.69
CA SER A 105 -11.75 -5.73 10.41
C SER A 105 -13.24 -5.52 10.64
N LEU A 106 -13.74 -4.31 10.40
CA LEU A 106 -15.16 -3.97 10.58
C LEU A 106 -15.84 -3.73 9.23
N ARG A 107 -16.95 -4.42 8.99
CA ARG A 107 -17.79 -4.22 7.79
C ARG A 107 -19.13 -3.64 8.20
N PHE A 108 -19.41 -2.44 7.73
CA PHE A 108 -20.69 -1.78 7.96
C PHE A 108 -21.65 -2.08 6.82
N LYS A 109 -22.88 -2.49 7.15
CA LYS A 109 -23.98 -2.67 6.20
C LYS A 109 -25.18 -1.86 6.66
N PHE A 110 -25.63 -0.93 5.83
CA PHE A 110 -26.83 -0.13 6.11
C PHE A 110 -28.07 -0.92 5.67
N ILE A 111 -28.83 -1.40 6.65
CA ILE A 111 -29.99 -2.28 6.41
C ILE A 111 -31.29 -1.51 6.10
N PHE A 112 -31.33 -0.21 6.36
CA PHE A 112 -32.50 0.62 6.10
C PHE A 112 -32.43 1.25 4.70
N GLU A 113 -33.50 1.09 3.91
CA GLU A 113 -33.65 1.63 2.54
C GLU A 113 -33.24 3.10 2.42
N LYS A 114 -33.64 3.93 3.40
CA LYS A 114 -33.31 5.36 3.43
C LYS A 114 -31.81 5.69 3.46
N TYR A 115 -30.95 4.72 3.78
CA TYR A 115 -29.49 4.87 3.83
C TYR A 115 -28.76 3.94 2.84
N LYS A 116 -29.49 3.27 1.93
CA LYS A 116 -28.89 2.35 0.95
C LYS A 116 -28.13 3.06 -0.17
N ARG A 117 -28.45 4.32 -0.47
CA ARG A 117 -27.85 5.06 -1.59
C ARG A 117 -26.82 6.09 -1.14
N GLU A 118 -27.11 6.86 -0.09
CA GLU A 118 -26.19 7.87 0.42
C GLU A 118 -26.30 7.96 1.94
N LEU A 119 -25.17 7.81 2.62
CA LEU A 119 -25.03 8.20 4.02
C LEU A 119 -24.35 9.56 4.03
N SER A 120 -24.94 10.54 4.72
CA SER A 120 -24.27 11.85 4.80
C SER A 120 -22.93 11.72 5.53
N ALA A 121 -21.92 12.48 5.08
CA ALA A 121 -20.62 12.54 5.75
C ALA A 121 -20.77 12.88 7.26
N LYS A 122 -21.76 13.71 7.60
CA LYS A 122 -22.11 14.06 8.98
C LYS A 122 -22.56 12.84 9.80
N GLN A 123 -23.35 11.94 9.22
CA GLN A 123 -23.77 10.72 9.89
C GLN A 123 -22.64 9.70 10.00
N MET A 124 -21.81 9.57 8.96
CA MET A 124 -20.61 8.73 9.03
C MET A 124 -19.65 9.19 10.13
N GLY A 125 -19.41 10.51 10.21
CA GLY A 125 -18.58 11.11 11.25
C GLY A 125 -19.07 10.77 12.65
N LYS A 126 -20.39 10.81 12.89
CA LYS A 126 -20.97 10.38 14.18
C LYS A 126 -20.69 8.91 14.50
N ILE A 127 -20.86 8.01 13.52
CA ILE A 127 -20.58 6.58 13.69
C ILE A 127 -19.11 6.36 14.04
N LEU A 128 -18.20 7.02 13.34
CA LEU A 128 -16.75 6.90 13.57
C LEU A 128 -16.34 7.43 14.95
N ILE A 129 -16.91 8.56 15.39
CA ILE A 129 -16.66 9.10 16.75
C ILE A 129 -17.14 8.11 17.81
N SER A 130 -18.37 7.60 17.70
CA SER A 130 -18.88 6.64 18.68
C SER A 130 -18.06 5.34 18.71
N LEU A 131 -17.56 4.89 17.56
CA LEU A 131 -16.64 3.75 17.51
C LEU A 131 -15.31 4.07 18.19
N GLN A 132 -14.74 5.25 17.97
CA GLN A 132 -13.52 5.69 18.63
C GLN A 132 -13.69 5.72 20.15
N ASP A 133 -14.77 6.31 20.65
CA ASP A 133 -15.06 6.38 22.09
C ASP A 133 -15.18 4.99 22.71
N PHE A 134 -15.87 4.07 22.03
CA PHE A 134 -15.99 2.68 22.45
C PHE A 134 -14.63 1.98 22.54
N LEU A 135 -13.78 2.14 21.51
CA LEU A 135 -12.44 1.55 21.51
C LEU A 135 -11.56 2.14 22.63
N MET A 136 -11.65 3.44 22.88
CA MET A 136 -10.93 4.09 23.98
C MET A 136 -11.38 3.56 25.36
N GLN A 137 -12.67 3.28 25.54
CA GLN A 137 -13.18 2.66 26.77
C GLN A 137 -12.61 1.26 26.97
N LEU A 138 -12.57 0.43 25.91
CA LEU A 138 -11.97 -0.92 26.00
C LEU A 138 -10.49 -0.89 26.38
N VAL A 139 -9.73 0.08 25.86
CA VAL A 139 -8.31 0.24 26.21
C VAL A 139 -8.14 0.61 27.68
N ASN A 140 -9.01 1.46 28.22
CA ASN A 140 -8.94 1.92 29.62
C ASN A 140 -9.45 0.89 30.64
N MET A 141 -9.96 -0.25 30.19
CA MET A 141 -10.44 -1.34 31.06
C MET A 141 -9.40 -2.46 31.27
N ASN A 142 -8.28 -2.42 30.54
CA ASN A 142 -7.12 -3.32 30.68
C ASN A 142 -5.95 -2.59 31.38
#